data_AF-A0A948QKV4-F1
#
_entry.id   AF-A0A948QKV4-F1
#
_cell.length_a   1.000
_cell.length_b   1.000
_cell.length_c   1.000
_cell.angle_alpha   90.00
_cell.angle_beta   90.00
_cell.angle_gamma   90.00
#
_symmetry.space_group_name_H-M   'P 1'
#
loop_
_entity.id
_entity.type
_entity.pdbx_description
1 polymer ?
#
loop_
_entity_poly.entity_id
_entity_poly.type
_entity_poly.pdbx_seq_one_letter_code
_entity_poly.pdbx_strand_id
1 'polypeptide(L)'
;MKRIVFLLLLSIVFAAGCNSGVYEENANVQENYKDTRIATINILEPGLNTTTSEQTVTIKGQTDQEFIYIAGELNTPVNGIFIATTTLQEGLNIIPIYTSTSFTTTTINLKVTKVK
;
A
#
# COMPACT_ATOMS: atom_id res chain seq x y z
N MET A 1 28.94 -22.74 -62.13
CA MET A 1 27.79 -23.45 -62.74
C MET A 1 26.50 -22.83 -62.22
N LYS A 2 25.52 -22.66 -63.11
CA LYS A 2 24.07 -22.49 -62.91
C LYS A 2 23.54 -21.27 -62.12
N ARG A 3 22.69 -20.54 -62.85
CA ARG A 3 21.75 -19.47 -62.45
C ARG A 3 20.77 -19.96 -61.38
N ILE A 4 20.24 -19.06 -60.57
CA ILE A 4 18.78 -18.83 -60.44
C ILE A 4 18.56 -17.47 -59.76
N VAL A 5 17.86 -16.62 -60.50
CA VAL A 5 17.20 -15.39 -60.06
C VAL A 5 15.89 -15.81 -59.42
N PHE A 6 15.58 -15.31 -58.23
CA PHE A 6 14.20 -15.26 -57.74
C PHE A 6 13.90 -13.84 -57.24
N LEU A 7 13.20 -13.10 -58.10
CA LEU A 7 12.50 -11.86 -57.80
C LEU A 7 11.25 -12.22 -56.98
N LEU A 8 10.95 -11.51 -55.89
CA LEU A 8 9.56 -11.18 -55.53
C LEU A 8 9.48 -10.11 -54.41
N LEU A 9 9.04 -8.93 -54.86
CA LEU A 9 8.20 -7.92 -54.21
C LEU A 9 8.68 -7.19 -52.95
N LEU A 10 9.31 -6.05 -53.22
CA LEU A 10 8.81 -4.70 -52.92
C LEU A 10 7.76 -4.58 -51.80
N SER A 11 8.17 -4.06 -50.65
CA SER A 11 7.35 -3.20 -49.79
C SER A 11 8.26 -2.13 -49.21
N ILE A 12 8.28 -0.95 -49.82
CA ILE A 12 8.86 0.25 -49.23
C ILE A 12 7.74 0.92 -48.44
N VAL A 13 7.92 1.04 -47.12
CA VAL A 13 7.27 2.10 -46.35
C VAL A 13 8.38 2.88 -45.65
N PHE A 14 8.50 4.14 -46.06
CA PHE A 14 9.37 5.16 -45.47
C PHE A 14 8.93 5.48 -44.04
N ALA A 15 9.88 5.56 -43.10
CA ALA A 15 9.89 6.63 -42.12
C ALA A 15 11.31 6.80 -41.53
N ALA A 16 11.87 7.96 -41.85
CA ALA A 16 12.95 8.71 -41.21
C ALA A 16 13.83 7.98 -40.18
N GLY A 17 15.13 7.96 -40.49
CA GLY A 17 16.16 7.71 -39.49
C GLY A 17 16.21 8.79 -38.41
N CYS A 18 16.73 8.41 -37.25
CA CYS A 18 17.70 9.22 -36.53
C CYS A 18 18.49 8.33 -35.56
N ASN A 19 19.79 8.25 -35.84
CA ASN A 19 20.90 8.23 -34.91
C ASN A 19 20.90 7.21 -33.76
N SER A 20 21.86 6.28 -33.86
CA SER A 20 22.30 5.36 -32.82
C SER A 20 22.78 6.11 -31.57
N GLY A 21 21.89 6.33 -30.61
CA GLY A 21 22.28 6.56 -29.22
C GLY A 21 22.74 5.25 -28.62
N VAL A 22 24.02 5.16 -28.30
CA VAL A 22 24.57 4.09 -27.46
C VAL A 22 23.90 4.24 -26.09
N TYR A 23 22.91 3.41 -25.80
CA TYR A 23 22.46 3.21 -24.43
C TYR A 23 23.43 2.20 -23.81
N GLU A 24 24.37 2.69 -23.01
CA GLU A 24 25.07 1.84 -22.06
C GLU A 24 24.01 1.31 -21.09
N GLU A 25 23.69 0.03 -21.24
CA GLU A 25 22.90 -0.72 -20.27
C GLU A 25 23.66 -0.68 -18.94
N ASN A 26 23.26 0.22 -18.04
CA ASN A 26 23.64 0.13 -16.64
C ASN A 26 23.02 -1.15 -16.08
N ALA A 27 23.77 -2.26 -16.16
CA ALA A 27 23.38 -3.60 -15.72
C ALA A 27 23.29 -3.73 -14.18
N ASN A 28 22.79 -2.70 -13.48
CA ASN A 28 22.67 -2.67 -12.03
C ASN A 28 21.32 -2.10 -11.53
N VAL A 29 20.28 -2.11 -12.35
CA VAL A 29 18.91 -2.03 -11.83
C VAL A 29 18.35 -3.44 -11.79
N GLN A 30 18.82 -4.25 -10.84
CA GLN A 30 17.96 -5.31 -10.33
C GLN A 30 16.82 -4.61 -9.60
N GLU A 31 15.70 -4.40 -10.30
CA GLU A 31 14.44 -4.03 -9.65
C GLU A 31 14.13 -5.12 -8.63
N ASN A 32 14.44 -4.83 -7.38
CA ASN A 32 14.20 -5.69 -6.24
C ASN A 32 12.70 -5.63 -5.92
N TYR A 33 11.86 -6.17 -6.82
CA TYR A 33 10.46 -6.48 -6.57
C TYR A 33 10.34 -7.71 -5.67
N LYS A 34 11.06 -7.71 -4.55
CA LYS A 34 10.87 -8.70 -3.51
C LYS A 34 9.98 -8.09 -2.45
N ASP A 35 8.75 -8.58 -2.48
CA ASP A 35 7.76 -8.54 -1.41
C ASP A 35 6.71 -7.41 -1.51
N THR A 36 5.76 -7.59 -2.45
CA THR A 36 4.41 -7.02 -2.36
C THR A 36 3.60 -7.69 -1.23
N ARG A 37 4.17 -7.75 -0.01
CA ARG A 37 3.42 -8.21 1.16
C ARG A 37 2.41 -7.14 1.52
N ILE A 38 1.12 -7.51 1.47
CA ILE A 38 0.05 -6.64 1.96
C ILE A 38 0.20 -6.56 3.47
N ALA A 39 0.30 -5.35 3.99
CA ALA A 39 0.32 -5.12 5.43
C ALA A 39 -0.98 -5.62 6.08
N THR A 40 -0.87 -6.23 7.26
CA THR A 40 -2.01 -6.77 8.00
C THR A 40 -2.34 -5.86 9.18
N ILE A 41 -3.62 -5.56 9.37
CA ILE A 41 -4.13 -4.92 10.59
C ILE A 41 -5.34 -5.72 11.03
N ASN A 42 -5.37 -6.13 12.29
CA ASN A 42 -6.49 -6.80 12.92
C ASN A 42 -6.89 -6.05 14.20
N ILE A 43 -8.15 -5.62 14.30
CA ILE A 43 -8.66 -4.95 15.50
C ILE A 43 -9.23 -6.01 16.43
N LEU A 44 -8.71 -6.07 17.65
CA LEU A 44 -9.18 -6.97 18.70
C LEU A 44 -10.26 -6.30 19.54
N GLU A 45 -10.03 -5.04 19.91
CA GLU A 45 -10.95 -4.21 20.68
C GLU A 45 -10.85 -2.74 20.23
N PRO A 46 -11.95 -1.98 20.26
CA PRO A 46 -13.31 -2.44 20.47
C PRO A 46 -13.84 -3.20 19.23
N GLY A 47 -14.97 -3.88 19.36
CA GLY A 47 -15.62 -4.54 18.22
C GLY A 47 -16.03 -3.53 17.13
N LEU A 48 -16.27 -4.03 15.92
CA LEU A 48 -16.80 -3.21 14.83
C LEU A 48 -18.15 -2.59 15.23
N ASN A 49 -18.33 -1.29 14.97
CA ASN A 49 -19.56 -0.53 15.28
C ASN A 49 -19.92 -0.52 16.77
N THR A 50 -18.93 -0.30 17.63
CA THR A 50 -19.14 -0.20 19.09
C THR A 50 -19.92 1.07 19.46
N THR A 51 -20.78 0.96 20.48
CA THR A 51 -21.44 2.11 21.12
C THR A 51 -20.98 2.20 22.57
N THR A 52 -20.66 3.40 23.05
CA THR A 52 -20.16 3.62 24.42
C THR A 52 -20.63 4.97 24.98
N SER A 53 -20.71 5.09 26.31
CA SER A 53 -20.89 6.36 27.02
C SER A 53 -19.56 6.99 27.47
N GLU A 54 -18.46 6.26 27.31
CA GLU A 54 -17.14 6.71 27.74
C GLU A 54 -16.61 7.86 26.87
N GLN A 55 -15.85 8.77 27.49
CA GLN A 55 -15.23 9.90 26.79
C GLN A 55 -14.04 9.48 25.92
N THR A 56 -13.48 8.31 26.18
CA THR A 56 -12.35 7.75 25.44
C THR A 56 -12.65 6.32 25.01
N VAL A 57 -11.91 5.85 24.00
CA VAL A 57 -11.90 4.44 23.61
C VAL A 57 -10.48 3.94 23.53
N THR A 58 -10.24 2.78 24.14
CA THR A 58 -8.99 2.04 23.98
C THR A 58 -9.12 1.10 22.80
N ILE A 59 -8.19 1.22 21.86
CA ILE A 59 -8.09 0.43 20.65
C ILE A 59 -6.91 -0.50 20.81
N LYS A 60 -7.18 -1.80 20.77
CA LYS A 60 -6.17 -2.85 20.81
C LYS A 60 -6.22 -3.63 19.52
N GLY A 61 -5.07 -3.89 18.94
CA GLY A 61 -5.00 -4.68 17.72
C GLY A 61 -3.66 -5.34 17.50
N GLN A 62 -3.58 -6.02 16.35
CA GLN A 62 -2.42 -6.74 15.87
C GLN A 62 -2.02 -6.25 14.48
N THR A 63 -0.73 -6.22 14.21
CA THR A 63 -0.18 -5.94 12.88
C THR A 63 1.18 -6.60 12.72
N ASP A 64 1.54 -6.88 11.46
CA ASP A 64 2.86 -7.37 11.07
C ASP A 64 3.82 -6.23 10.67
N GLN A 65 3.42 -4.98 10.91
CA GLN A 65 4.19 -3.78 10.57
C GLN A 65 4.86 -3.16 11.80
N GLU A 66 5.99 -2.48 11.56
CA GLU A 66 6.73 -1.77 12.60
C GLU A 66 6.02 -0.47 13.05
N PHE A 67 5.23 0.12 12.17
CA PHE A 67 4.55 1.39 12.40
C PHE A 67 3.08 1.31 12.01
N ILE A 68 2.23 1.87 12.86
CA ILE A 68 0.80 2.06 12.59
C ILE A 68 0.37 3.43 13.07
N TYR A 69 -0.56 4.06 12.37
CA TYR A 69 -1.12 5.35 12.73
C TYR A 69 -2.57 5.16 13.15
N ILE A 70 -2.94 5.71 14.30
CA ILE A 70 -4.29 5.58 14.88
C ILE A 70 -4.78 6.99 15.19
N ALA A 71 -5.89 7.40 14.59
CA ALA A 71 -6.38 8.79 14.66
C ALA A 71 -5.31 9.84 14.26
N GLY A 72 -4.35 9.46 13.41
CA GLY A 72 -3.23 10.31 12.99
C GLY A 72 -1.98 10.24 13.88
N GLU A 73 -2.03 9.54 15.01
CA GLU A 73 -0.89 9.40 15.92
C GLU A 73 -0.08 8.13 15.64
N LEU A 74 1.24 8.27 15.58
CA LEU A 74 2.17 7.15 15.38
C LEU A 74 2.18 6.24 16.61
N ASN A 75 2.02 4.94 16.35
CA ASN A 75 2.11 3.86 17.31
C ASN A 75 3.13 2.82 16.82
N THR A 76 3.94 2.31 17.74
CA THR A 76 4.96 1.27 17.48
C THR A 76 4.52 -0.01 18.17
N PRO A 77 4.02 -1.01 17.42
CA PRO A 77 3.57 -2.27 17.99
C PRO A 77 4.71 -3.01 18.71
N VAL A 78 4.43 -3.60 19.87
CA VAL A 78 5.37 -4.47 20.59
C VAL A 78 4.94 -5.91 20.39
N ASN A 79 5.82 -6.72 19.81
CA ASN A 79 5.52 -8.10 19.39
C ASN A 79 4.25 -8.18 18.51
N GLY A 80 4.10 -7.22 17.60
CA GLY A 80 2.95 -7.10 16.71
C GLY A 80 1.66 -6.62 17.37
N ILE A 81 1.67 -6.25 18.65
CA ILE A 81 0.49 -5.73 19.38
C ILE A 81 0.58 -4.22 19.51
N PHE A 82 -0.50 -3.51 19.17
CA PHE A 82 -0.63 -2.09 19.45
C PHE A 82 -1.81 -1.82 20.40
N ILE A 83 -1.65 -0.78 21.22
CA ILE A 83 -2.68 -0.25 22.10
C ILE A 83 -2.63 1.27 22.01
N ALA A 84 -3.74 1.90 21.67
CA ALA A 84 -3.88 3.35 21.63
C ALA A 84 -5.18 3.77 22.31
N THR A 85 -5.22 4.98 22.84
CA THR A 85 -6.45 5.58 23.39
C THR A 85 -6.74 6.86 22.64
N THR A 86 -7.98 7.05 22.22
CA THR A 86 -8.43 8.28 21.56
C THR A 86 -9.70 8.82 22.20
N THR A 87 -9.90 10.12 22.09
CA THR A 87 -11.05 10.84 22.66
C THR A 87 -12.20 10.84 21.68
N LEU A 88 -13.41 10.58 22.17
CA LEU A 88 -14.63 10.53 21.37
C LEU A 88 -15.42 11.84 21.46
N GLN A 89 -15.98 12.29 20.33
CA GLN A 89 -17.03 13.31 20.30
C GLN A 89 -18.40 12.64 20.41
N GLU A 90 -19.42 13.38 20.85
CA GLU A 90 -20.81 12.89 20.84
C GLU A 90 -21.23 12.47 19.42
N GLY A 91 -21.88 11.31 19.30
CA GLY A 91 -22.30 10.74 18.02
C GLY A 91 -21.25 9.83 17.37
N LEU A 92 -21.28 9.73 16.05
CA LEU A 92 -20.44 8.79 15.30
C LEU A 92 -19.01 9.32 15.16
N ASN A 93 -18.05 8.55 15.67
CA ASN A 93 -16.62 8.76 15.48
C ASN A 93 -16.10 7.74 14.46
N ILE A 94 -15.41 8.23 13.43
CA ILE A 94 -14.70 7.41 12.46
C ILE A 94 -13.22 7.57 12.75
N ILE A 95 -12.61 6.51 13.28
CA ILE A 95 -11.22 6.50 13.72
C ILE A 95 -10.40 5.81 12.63
N PRO A 96 -9.57 6.56 11.86
CA PRO A 96 -8.71 5.97 10.85
C PRO A 96 -7.54 5.26 11.51
N ILE A 97 -7.29 4.03 11.07
CA ILE A 97 -6.16 3.20 11.47
C ILE A 97 -5.45 2.78 10.20
N TYR A 98 -4.19 3.13 10.03
CA TYR A 98 -3.48 2.79 8.80
C TYR A 98 -2.00 2.50 9.00
N THR A 99 -1.44 1.75 8.07
CA THR A 99 0.00 1.47 7.97
C THR A 99 0.38 1.48 6.50
N SER A 100 1.64 1.77 6.19
CA SER A 100 2.13 1.80 4.82
C SER A 100 3.47 1.10 4.71
N THR A 101 3.61 0.31 3.65
CA THR A 101 4.89 -0.16 3.13
C THR A 101 5.30 0.74 1.97
N SER A 102 6.46 0.45 1.37
CA SER A 102 6.90 1.11 0.13
C SER A 102 5.98 0.84 -1.06
N PHE A 103 5.07 -0.13 -0.97
CA PHE A 103 4.24 -0.58 -2.09
C PHE A 103 2.74 -0.46 -1.84
N THR A 104 2.29 -0.51 -0.58
CA THR A 104 0.85 -0.55 -0.25
C THR A 104 0.55 0.20 1.03
N THR A 105 -0.63 0.83 1.08
CA THR A 105 -1.22 1.35 2.32
C THR A 105 -2.43 0.51 2.69
N THR A 106 -2.51 0.08 3.94
CA THR A 106 -3.68 -0.63 4.48
C THR A 106 -4.37 0.28 5.48
N THR A 107 -5.68 0.46 5.31
CA THR A 107 -6.49 1.38 6.13
C THR A 107 -7.76 0.68 6.64
N ILE A 108 -8.06 0.88 7.92
CA ILE A 108 -9.29 0.48 8.59
C ILE A 108 -9.96 1.73 9.15
N ASN A 109 -11.27 1.85 8.96
CA ASN A 109 -12.09 2.89 9.58
C ASN A 109 -12.90 2.27 10.73
N LEU A 110 -12.38 2.38 11.95
CA LEU A 110 -13.08 1.90 13.14
C LEU A 110 -14.21 2.88 13.48
N LYS A 111 -15.44 2.38 13.55
CA LYS A 111 -16.63 3.17 13.88
C LYS A 111 -16.99 2.96 15.35
N VAL A 112 -17.03 4.06 16.10
CA VAL A 112 -17.45 4.08 17.51
C VAL A 112 -18.49 5.18 17.69
N THR A 113 -19.67 4.84 18.20
CA THR A 113 -20.72 5.81 18.51
C THR A 113 -20.67 6.16 19.99
N LYS A 114 -20.44 7.43 20.30
CA LYS A 114 -20.58 7.93 21.67
C LYS A 114 -22.02 8.34 21.92
N VAL A 115 -22.58 7.89 23.03
CA VAL A 115 -23.88 8.33 23.56
C VAL A 115 -23.67 9.08 24.89
N LYS A 116 -24.63 9.95 25.23
CA LYS A 116 -24.62 10.73 26.46
C LYS A 116 -24.86 9.89 27.71
#